data_AF-A0A9D2KER4-F1
#
_entry.id   AF-A0A9D2KER4-F1
#
_cell.length_a   1.000
_cell.length_b   1.000
_cell.length_c   1.000
_cell.angle_alpha   90.00
_cell.angle_beta   90.00
_cell.angle_gamma   90.00
#
_symmetry.space_group_name_H-M   'P 1'
#
loop_
_entity.id
_entity.type
_entity.pdbx_description
1 polymer ?
#
loop_
_entity_poly.entity_id
_entity_poly.type
_entity_poly.pdbx_seq_one_letter_code
_entity_poly.pdbx_strand_id
1 'polypeptide(L)'
;MQEKDHVSYEYRTVSVKAKDKTRAMDLYEAFGWEVTGTSPALDGVTLSLKRDRHIPHKQELVKLERQAEDTFVCIGGLERAKTQGASIFCCIFGCIAALVLGGGMSLTLLAEGSIPAFVGGIVLGMIGIVLCGVNYPIYKRLASKKTKALLPVIDETEEKLANILERGSDLLASERI
;
A
#
# COMPACT_ATOMS: atom_id res chain seq x y z
N MET A 1 -36.83 30.53 26.33
CA MET A 1 -36.23 30.52 24.98
C MET A 1 -34.94 29.75 25.11
N GLN A 2 -34.89 28.51 24.61
CA GLN A 2 -33.66 27.71 24.63
C GLN A 2 -32.71 28.30 23.61
N GLU A 3 -31.59 28.86 24.08
CA GLU A 3 -30.46 29.25 23.26
C GLU A 3 -30.00 28.01 22.50
N LYS A 4 -30.30 27.95 21.20
CA LYS A 4 -29.78 26.89 20.34
C LYS A 4 -28.31 27.25 20.11
N ASP A 5 -27.42 26.64 20.88
CA ASP A 5 -25.97 26.68 20.63
C ASP A 5 -25.71 26.25 19.19
N HIS A 6 -25.55 27.23 18.30
CA HIS A 6 -25.27 26.99 16.90
C HIS A 6 -23.78 26.70 16.76
N VAL A 7 -23.40 25.45 17.02
CA VAL A 7 -22.05 24.96 16.75
C VAL A 7 -21.81 25.01 15.25
N SER A 8 -20.85 25.84 14.82
CA SER A 8 -20.42 25.90 13.43
C SER A 8 -19.51 24.72 13.15
N TYR A 9 -19.80 23.93 12.12
CA TYR A 9 -19.01 22.74 11.78
C TYR A 9 -18.17 22.95 10.51
N GLU A 10 -16.95 22.42 10.52
CA GLU A 10 -16.13 22.21 9.33
C GLU A 10 -16.45 20.85 8.73
N TYR A 11 -16.58 20.81 7.40
CA TYR A 11 -16.80 19.59 6.64
C TYR A 11 -15.62 19.34 5.72
N ARG A 12 -15.13 18.10 5.68
CA ARG A 12 -14.05 17.70 4.78
C ARG A 12 -14.38 16.34 4.17
N THR A 13 -14.07 16.16 2.90
CA THR A 13 -14.15 14.87 2.23
C THR A 13 -12.75 14.38 1.93
N VAL A 14 -12.45 13.13 2.29
CA VAL A 14 -11.15 12.51 2.05
C VAL A 14 -11.35 11.19 1.33
N SER A 15 -10.62 10.99 0.23
CA SER A 15 -10.63 9.74 -0.52
C SER A 15 -9.50 8.84 -0.05
N VAL A 16 -9.83 7.64 0.42
CA VAL A 16 -8.86 6.63 0.90
C VAL A 16 -9.10 5.29 0.25
N LYS A 17 -8.07 4.44 0.14
CA LYS A 17 -8.26 3.06 -0.31
C LYS A 17 -9.16 2.31 0.67
N ALA A 18 -9.95 1.37 0.16
CA ALA A 18 -10.81 0.53 1.01
C ALA A 18 -10.04 -0.23 2.11
N LYS A 19 -8.80 -0.63 1.83
CA LYS A 19 -7.91 -1.32 2.81
C LYS A 19 -7.52 -0.43 3.99
N ASP A 20 -7.40 0.86 3.73
CA ASP A 20 -6.88 1.85 4.67
C ASP A 20 -8.00 2.62 5.37
N LYS A 21 -9.27 2.27 5.07
CA LYS A 21 -10.47 2.93 5.60
C LYS A 21 -10.43 3.03 7.12
N THR A 22 -10.23 1.92 7.82
CA THR A 22 -10.24 1.89 9.30
C THR A 22 -9.11 2.73 9.87
N ARG A 23 -7.88 2.55 9.38
CA ARG A 23 -6.72 3.33 9.84
C ARG A 23 -6.91 4.84 9.60
N ALA A 24 -7.51 5.22 8.48
CA ALA A 24 -7.82 6.62 8.19
C ALA A 24 -8.90 7.17 9.13
N MET A 25 -9.93 6.38 9.45
CA MET A 25 -10.96 6.78 10.43
C MET A 25 -10.33 7.05 11.80
N ASP A 26 -9.49 6.14 12.29
CA ASP A 26 -8.81 6.29 13.59
C ASP A 26 -7.89 7.53 13.61
N LEU A 27 -7.16 7.77 12.51
CA LEU A 27 -6.30 8.94 12.35
C LEU A 27 -7.11 10.24 12.45
N TYR A 28 -8.22 10.33 11.73
CA TYR A 28 -9.07 11.53 11.73
C TYR A 28 -9.80 11.72 13.07
N GLU A 29 -10.19 10.63 13.73
CA GLU A 29 -10.79 10.66 15.07
C GLU A 29 -9.83 11.25 16.12
N ALA A 30 -8.54 10.89 16.06
CA ALA A 30 -7.51 11.45 16.96
C ALA A 30 -7.35 12.98 16.85
N PHE A 31 -7.76 13.57 15.72
CA PHE A 31 -7.77 15.02 15.49
C PHE A 31 -9.16 15.66 15.63
N GLY A 32 -10.11 14.95 16.23
CA GLY A 32 -11.45 15.44 16.56
C GLY A 32 -12.45 15.44 15.40
N TRP A 33 -12.16 14.73 14.31
CA TRP A 33 -13.10 14.59 13.20
C TRP A 33 -14.06 13.41 13.43
N GLU A 34 -15.35 13.66 13.26
CA GLU A 34 -16.40 12.63 13.29
C GLU A 34 -16.74 12.16 11.87
N VAL A 35 -16.79 10.85 11.67
CA VAL A 35 -17.16 10.25 10.38
C VAL A 35 -18.68 10.26 10.24
N THR A 36 -19.20 11.20 9.44
CA THR A 36 -20.65 11.36 9.22
C THR A 36 -21.18 10.42 8.14
N GLY A 37 -20.33 10.02 7.17
CA GLY A 37 -20.74 9.16 6.08
C GLY A 37 -19.58 8.50 5.36
N THR A 38 -19.83 7.30 4.85
CA THR A 38 -18.94 6.56 3.97
C THR A 38 -19.63 6.41 2.62
N SER A 39 -19.07 6.99 1.56
CA SER A 39 -19.57 6.81 0.19
C SER A 39 -18.60 5.97 -0.63
N PRO A 40 -19.06 4.96 -1.39
CA PRO A 40 -18.20 4.19 -2.27
C PRO A 40 -17.72 5.06 -3.45
N ALA A 41 -16.44 4.95 -3.79
CA ALA A 41 -15.82 5.60 -4.94
C ALA A 41 -15.16 4.57 -5.86
N LEU A 42 -14.90 4.97 -7.11
CA LEU A 42 -14.44 4.04 -8.16
C LEU A 42 -13.09 3.36 -7.82
N ASP A 43 -12.23 4.06 -7.08
CA ASP A 43 -10.88 3.60 -6.69
C ASP A 43 -10.68 3.59 -5.16
N GLY A 44 -11.77 3.50 -4.40
CA GLY A 44 -11.70 3.52 -2.94
C GLY A 44 -12.99 3.92 -2.24
N VAL A 45 -12.83 4.63 -1.14
CA VAL A 45 -13.90 5.04 -0.23
C VAL A 45 -13.71 6.51 0.09
N THR A 46 -14.75 7.30 -0.11
CA THR A 46 -14.76 8.71 0.30
C THR A 46 -15.40 8.80 1.68
N LEU A 47 -14.63 9.32 2.64
CA LEU A 47 -15.08 9.60 4.00
C LEU A 47 -15.53 11.06 4.08
N SER A 48 -16.76 11.28 4.53
CA SER A 48 -17.28 12.61 4.87
C SER A 48 -17.07 12.84 6.36
N LEU A 49 -16.21 13.78 6.69
CA LEU A 49 -15.77 14.12 8.03
C LEU A 49 -16.40 15.45 8.45
N LYS A 50 -16.74 15.55 9.73
CA LYS A 50 -17.31 16.74 10.37
C LYS A 50 -16.55 17.04 11.66
N ARG A 51 -16.16 18.29 11.91
CA ARG A 51 -15.45 18.72 13.13
C ARG A 51 -15.97 20.08 13.60
N ASP A 52 -15.94 20.36 14.90
CA ASP A 52 -16.26 21.69 15.42
C ASP A 52 -15.27 22.74 14.88
N ARG A 53 -15.77 23.93 14.50
CA ARG A 53 -14.98 25.03 13.96
C ARG A 53 -14.22 25.80 15.04
N HIS A 54 -14.66 25.74 16.30
CA HIS A 54 -14.07 26.50 17.39
C HIS A 54 -13.04 25.66 18.16
N ILE A 55 -11.89 25.41 17.53
CA ILE A 55 -10.76 24.71 18.15
C ILE A 55 -9.64 25.72 18.48
N PRO A 56 -9.27 25.88 19.77
CA PRO A 56 -8.06 26.59 20.15
C PRO A 56 -6.81 25.90 19.59
N HIS A 57 -5.69 26.62 19.43
CA HIS A 57 -4.45 26.07 18.83
C HIS A 57 -4.60 25.40 17.43
N LYS A 58 -5.62 25.78 16.65
CA LYS A 58 -5.89 25.25 15.29
C LYS A 58 -4.65 25.14 14.39
N GLN A 59 -3.74 26.11 14.46
CA GLN A 59 -2.52 26.11 13.64
C GLN A 59 -1.57 24.95 13.98
N GLU A 60 -1.47 24.55 15.25
CA GLU A 60 -0.64 23.44 15.69
C GLU A 60 -1.31 22.10 15.37
N LEU A 61 -2.62 22.00 15.59
CA LEU A 61 -3.39 20.82 15.24
C LEU A 61 -3.35 20.53 13.73
N VAL A 62 -3.50 21.56 12.88
CA VAL A 62 -3.39 21.42 11.42
C VAL A 62 -1.97 21.02 10.98
N LYS A 63 -0.92 21.48 11.68
CA LYS A 63 0.45 21.04 11.39
C LYS A 63 0.65 19.56 11.74
N LEU A 64 0.16 19.11 12.89
CA LEU A 64 0.23 17.71 13.31
C LEU A 64 -0.63 16.81 12.41
N GLU A 65 -1.83 17.25 12.04
CA GLU A 65 -2.71 16.56 11.10
C GLU A 65 -2.00 16.35 9.75
N ARG A 66 -1.37 17.40 9.22
CA ARG A 66 -0.59 17.29 7.98
C ARG A 66 0.61 16.35 8.12
N GLN A 67 1.34 16.43 9.24
CA GLN A 67 2.48 15.56 9.50
C GLN A 67 2.04 14.08 9.62
N ALA A 68 0.88 13.82 10.23
CA ALA A 68 0.28 12.50 10.31
C ALA A 68 -0.17 11.99 8.94
N GLU A 69 -0.86 12.82 8.14
CA GLU A 69 -1.24 12.50 6.76
C GLU A 69 -0.01 12.17 5.89
N ASP A 70 1.06 12.97 5.98
CA ASP A 70 2.31 12.73 5.26
C ASP A 70 2.97 11.41 5.69
N THR A 71 3.00 11.12 7.00
CA THR A 71 3.55 9.88 7.54
C THR A 71 2.71 8.67 7.12
N PHE A 72 1.38 8.80 7.11
CA PHE A 72 0.45 7.78 6.66
C PHE A 72 0.63 7.42 5.17
N VAL A 73 0.77 8.44 4.32
CA VAL A 73 1.09 8.25 2.90
C VAL A 73 2.46 7.59 2.72
N CYS A 74 3.44 7.95 3.55
CA CYS A 74 4.75 7.34 3.57
C CYS A 74 4.68 5.84 3.89
N ILE A 75 3.94 5.43 4.93
CA ILE A 75 3.70 4.03 5.30
C ILE A 75 3.09 3.26 4.12
N GLY A 76 2.04 3.80 3.49
CA GLY A 76 1.44 3.18 2.31
C GLY A 76 2.41 3.05 1.12
N GLY A 77 3.39 3.96 1.01
CA GLY A 77 4.50 3.86 0.06
C GLY A 77 5.47 2.72 0.40
N LEU A 78 5.88 2.62 1.67
CA LEU A 78 6.78 1.57 2.15
C LEU A 78 6.15 0.17 2.02
N GLU A 79 4.86 0.03 2.33
CA GLU A 79 4.12 -1.22 2.16
C GLU A 79 4.07 -1.67 0.68
N ARG A 80 3.93 -0.73 -0.26
CA ARG A 80 4.02 -1.06 -1.69
C ARG A 80 5.45 -1.42 -2.08
N ALA A 81 6.45 -0.68 -1.60
CA ALA A 81 7.86 -0.95 -1.90
C ALA A 81 8.29 -2.37 -1.47
N LYS A 82 7.71 -2.89 -0.38
CA LYS A 82 7.91 -4.26 0.11
C LYS A 82 7.61 -5.34 -0.93
N THR A 83 6.59 -5.13 -1.76
CA THR A 83 6.10 -6.12 -2.74
C THR A 83 6.57 -5.83 -4.17
N GLN A 84 6.78 -4.55 -4.50
CA GLN A 84 7.18 -4.10 -5.84
C GLN A 84 8.55 -4.65 -6.29
N GLY A 85 9.54 -4.69 -5.39
CA GLY A 85 10.86 -5.21 -5.76
C GLY A 85 10.83 -6.69 -6.16
N ALA A 86 9.97 -7.48 -5.53
CA ALA A 86 9.82 -8.91 -5.83
C ALA A 86 9.00 -9.14 -7.11
N SER A 87 7.97 -8.33 -7.36
CA SER A 87 7.14 -8.46 -8.57
C SER A 87 7.90 -8.12 -9.84
N ILE A 88 8.73 -7.07 -9.84
CA ILE A 88 9.54 -6.66 -10.99
C ILE A 88 10.52 -7.78 -11.38
N PHE A 89 11.23 -8.35 -10.40
CA PHE A 89 12.16 -9.46 -10.64
C PHE A 89 11.43 -10.68 -11.21
N CYS A 90 10.28 -11.04 -10.64
CA CYS A 90 9.46 -12.16 -11.12
C CYS A 90 8.95 -11.93 -12.54
N CYS A 91 8.62 -10.69 -12.90
CA CYS A 91 8.15 -10.32 -14.23
C CYS A 91 9.26 -10.50 -15.27
N ILE A 92 10.45 -9.96 -15.02
CA ILE A 92 11.61 -10.09 -15.93
C ILE A 92 12.00 -11.56 -16.09
N PHE A 93 12.14 -12.29 -14.98
CA PHE A 93 12.51 -13.69 -15.00
C PHE A 93 11.43 -14.55 -15.69
N GLY A 94 10.16 -14.25 -15.45
CA GLY A 94 9.03 -14.89 -16.13
C GLY A 94 9.03 -14.66 -17.64
N CYS A 95 9.30 -13.43 -18.10
CA CYS A 95 9.44 -13.12 -19.52
C CYS A 95 10.56 -13.93 -20.18
N ILE A 96 11.73 -14.02 -19.53
CA ILE A 96 12.85 -14.82 -20.05
C ILE A 96 12.48 -16.30 -20.13
N ALA A 97 11.89 -16.85 -19.07
CA ALA A 97 11.45 -18.24 -19.04
C ALA A 97 10.40 -18.54 -20.14
N ALA A 98 9.44 -17.65 -20.35
CA ALA A 98 8.42 -17.77 -21.39
C ALA A 98 9.02 -17.70 -22.80
N LEU A 99 9.99 -16.82 -23.04
CA LEU A 99 10.69 -16.73 -24.32
C LEU A 99 11.52 -17.99 -24.61
N VAL A 100 12.20 -18.54 -23.61
CA VAL A 100 12.94 -19.80 -23.74
C VAL A 100 12.00 -20.96 -24.04
N LEU A 101 10.89 -21.07 -23.31
CA LEU A 101 9.88 -22.12 -23.53
C LEU A 101 9.24 -22.01 -24.93
N GLY A 102 8.81 -20.81 -25.32
CA GLY A 102 8.21 -20.54 -26.63
C GLY A 102 9.19 -20.73 -27.79
N GLY A 103 10.44 -20.33 -27.61
CA GLY A 103 11.52 -20.56 -28.57
C GLY A 103 11.81 -22.06 -28.77
N GLY A 104 11.81 -22.85 -27.68
CA GLY A 104 11.97 -24.30 -27.75
C GLY A 104 10.86 -24.97 -28.56
N MET A 105 9.60 -24.59 -28.33
CA MET A 105 8.46 -25.12 -29.10
C MET A 105 8.52 -24.71 -30.58
N SER A 106 8.86 -23.45 -30.88
CA SER A 106 8.97 -22.98 -32.26
C SER A 106 10.07 -23.71 -33.05
N LEU A 107 11.21 -23.99 -32.42
CA LEU A 107 12.31 -24.78 -33.01
C LEU A 107 11.89 -26.23 -33.30
N THR A 108 11.06 -26.84 -32.45
CA THR A 108 10.56 -28.20 -32.72
C THR A 108 9.56 -28.27 -33.87
N LEU A 109 8.79 -27.20 -34.12
CA LEU A 109 7.73 -27.17 -35.12
C LEU A 109 8.20 -26.71 -36.51
N LEU A 110 9.13 -25.76 -36.60
CA LEU A 110 9.61 -25.28 -37.90
C LEU A 110 10.62 -26.22 -38.58
N ALA A 111 11.24 -27.12 -37.82
CA ALA A 111 12.36 -27.91 -38.30
C ALA A 111 11.95 -29.35 -38.70
N GLU A 112 10.83 -29.48 -39.42
CA GLU A 112 10.35 -30.76 -39.96
C GLU A 112 11.44 -31.40 -40.84
N GLY A 113 12.04 -32.50 -40.35
CA GLY A 113 13.07 -33.26 -41.06
C GLY A 113 14.49 -33.20 -40.48
N SER A 114 14.76 -32.35 -39.47
CA SER A 114 16.07 -32.28 -38.82
C SER A 114 16.04 -32.81 -37.37
N ILE A 115 16.48 -34.07 -37.20
CA ILE A 115 16.65 -34.74 -35.90
C ILE A 115 17.36 -33.86 -34.84
N PRO A 116 18.47 -33.14 -35.15
CA PRO A 116 19.15 -32.33 -34.14
C PRO A 116 18.33 -31.12 -33.64
N ALA A 117 17.48 -30.51 -34.47
CA ALA A 117 16.66 -29.37 -34.07
C ALA A 117 15.50 -29.79 -33.14
N PHE A 118 14.92 -30.97 -33.39
CA PHE A 118 13.90 -31.55 -32.53
C PHE A 118 14.43 -31.89 -31.12
N VAL A 119 15.61 -32.52 -31.05
CA VAL A 119 16.28 -32.83 -29.78
C VAL A 119 16.69 -31.54 -29.05
N GLY A 120 17.22 -30.56 -29.78
CA GLY A 120 17.57 -29.25 -29.21
C GLY A 120 16.38 -28.52 -28.61
N GLY A 121 15.23 -28.54 -29.30
CA GLY A 121 13.99 -27.92 -28.81
C GLY A 121 13.42 -28.59 -27.56
N ILE A 122 13.47 -29.93 -27.45
CA ILE A 122 13.06 -30.66 -26.24
C ILE A 122 13.93 -30.29 -25.04
N VAL A 123 15.26 -30.28 -25.22
CA VAL A 123 16.19 -29.92 -24.14
C VAL A 123 15.96 -28.47 -23.68
N LEU A 124 15.76 -27.56 -24.64
CA LEU A 124 15.48 -26.14 -24.35
C LEU A 124 14.12 -25.96 -23.65
N GLY A 125 13.10 -26.74 -24.04
CA GLY A 125 11.79 -26.77 -23.37
C GLY A 125 11.87 -27.28 -21.93
N MET A 126 12.65 -28.34 -21.68
CA MET A 126 12.89 -28.85 -20.33
C MET A 126 13.60 -27.80 -19.45
N ILE A 127 14.58 -27.08 -20.00
CA ILE A 127 15.23 -25.96 -19.33
C ILE A 127 14.20 -24.87 -18.99
N GLY A 128 13.33 -24.49 -19.94
CA GLY A 128 12.26 -23.51 -19.70
C GLY A 128 11.31 -23.91 -18.56
N ILE A 129 10.92 -25.18 -18.49
CA ILE A 129 10.06 -25.71 -17.40
C ILE A 129 10.79 -25.64 -16.05
N VAL A 130 12.07 -26.02 -16.00
CA VAL A 130 12.88 -25.93 -14.78
C VAL A 130 13.02 -24.47 -14.33
N LEU A 131 13.26 -23.53 -15.25
CA LEU A 131 13.31 -22.10 -14.92
C LEU A 131 11.98 -21.64 -14.32
N CYS A 132 10.84 -21.98 -14.92
CA CYS A 132 9.52 -21.66 -14.37
C CYS A 132 9.31 -22.22 -12.96
N GLY A 133 9.74 -23.46 -12.69
CA GLY A 133 9.66 -24.08 -11.36
C GLY A 133 10.53 -23.39 -10.31
N VAL A 134 11.71 -22.93 -10.70
CA VAL A 134 12.67 -22.23 -9.81
C VAL A 134 12.28 -20.76 -9.57
N ASN A 135 11.40 -20.17 -10.39
CA ASN A 135 10.93 -18.79 -10.21
C ASN A 135 10.20 -18.60 -8.86
N TYR A 136 9.33 -19.53 -8.48
CA TYR A 136 8.54 -19.45 -7.25
C TYR A 136 9.39 -19.42 -5.95
N PRO A 137 10.37 -20.34 -5.74
CA PRO A 137 11.23 -20.28 -4.56
C PRO A 137 12.15 -19.05 -4.55
N ILE A 138 12.63 -18.58 -5.71
CA ILE A 138 13.43 -17.35 -5.80
C ILE A 138 12.58 -16.13 -5.39
N TYR A 139 11.37 -16.02 -5.92
CA TYR A 139 10.42 -14.97 -5.53
C TYR A 139 10.18 -14.98 -4.01
N LYS A 140 9.88 -16.15 -3.44
CA LYS A 140 9.64 -16.29 -2.00
C LYS A 140 10.85 -15.85 -1.17
N ARG A 141 12.07 -16.21 -1.57
CA ARG A 141 13.30 -15.81 -0.88
C ARG A 141 13.57 -14.30 -1.01
N LEU A 142 13.40 -13.73 -2.20
CA LEU A 142 13.65 -12.31 -2.46
C LEU A 142 12.62 -11.43 -1.75
N ALA A 143 11.34 -11.79 -1.85
CA ALA A 143 10.24 -11.15 -1.14
C ALA A 143 10.48 -11.20 0.38
N SER A 144 10.89 -12.35 0.92
CA SER A 144 11.16 -12.50 2.36
C SER A 144 12.33 -11.64 2.84
N LYS A 145 13.41 -11.53 2.05
CA LYS A 145 14.57 -10.68 2.40
C LYS A 145 14.22 -9.19 2.40
N LYS A 146 13.58 -8.72 1.32
CA LYS A 146 13.11 -7.32 1.20
C LYS A 146 12.07 -6.99 2.28
N THR A 147 11.17 -7.93 2.55
CA THR A 147 10.20 -7.84 3.65
C THR A 147 10.88 -7.69 5.00
N LYS A 148 11.85 -8.54 5.34
CA LYS A 148 12.56 -8.47 6.62
C LYS A 148 13.34 -7.16 6.82
N ALA A 149 13.85 -6.56 5.76
CA ALA A 149 14.57 -5.29 5.85
C ALA A 149 13.63 -4.08 5.96
N LEU A 150 12.46 -4.13 5.31
CA LEU A 150 11.50 -3.03 5.31
C LEU A 150 10.52 -3.06 6.49
N LEU A 151 10.24 -4.25 7.04
CA LEU A 151 9.42 -4.41 8.25
C LEU A 151 9.85 -3.49 9.40
N PRO A 152 11.11 -3.50 9.88
CA PRO A 152 11.51 -2.65 11.00
C PRO A 152 11.36 -1.15 10.69
N VAL A 153 11.52 -0.74 9.43
CA VAL A 153 11.35 0.67 9.02
C VAL A 153 9.88 1.05 9.00
N ILE A 154 9.00 0.14 8.57
CA ILE A 154 7.54 0.33 8.64
C ILE A 154 7.12 0.45 10.11
N ASP A 155 7.56 -0.48 10.96
CA ASP A 155 7.23 -0.49 12.39
C ASP A 155 7.68 0.84 13.07
N GLU A 156 8.91 1.31 12.81
CA GLU A 156 9.39 2.59 13.33
C GLU A 156 8.57 3.79 12.81
N THR A 157 8.08 3.73 11.57
CA THR A 157 7.25 4.79 10.98
C THR A 157 5.83 4.76 11.55
N GLU A 158 5.30 3.58 11.86
CA GLU A 158 4.01 3.40 12.55
C GLU A 158 4.08 3.92 14.00
N GLU A 159 5.17 3.66 14.72
CA GLU A 159 5.40 4.23 16.05
C GLU A 159 5.47 5.77 16.01
N LYS A 160 6.15 6.34 15.00
CA LYS A 160 6.16 7.79 14.78
C LYS A 160 4.77 8.35 14.52
N LEU A 161 3.97 7.66 13.70
CA LEU A 161 2.58 8.05 13.46
C LEU A 161 1.78 8.03 14.76
N ALA A 162 1.88 6.97 15.55
CA ALA A 162 1.19 6.86 16.84
C ALA A 162 1.55 8.00 17.79
N ASN A 163 2.84 8.37 17.88
CA ASN A 163 3.27 9.50 18.72
C ASN A 163 2.69 10.84 18.25
N ILE A 164 2.50 11.04 16.94
CA ILE A 164 1.88 12.25 16.39
C ILE A 164 0.37 12.28 16.73
N LEU A 165 -0.30 11.12 16.64
CA LEU A 165 -1.72 11.00 17.00
C LEU A 165 -1.96 11.27 18.48
N GLU A 166 -1.11 10.73 19.36
CA GLU A 166 -1.18 10.95 20.81
C GLU A 166 -1.00 12.43 21.16
N ARG A 167 -0.04 13.11 20.55
CA ARG A 167 0.12 14.57 20.70
C ARG A 167 -1.11 15.34 20.20
N GLY A 168 -1.72 14.89 19.10
CA GLY A 168 -2.95 15.48 18.58
C GLY A 168 -4.12 15.32 19.56
N SER A 169 -4.29 14.13 20.12
CA SER A 169 -5.34 13.85 21.11
C SER A 169 -5.11 14.55 22.44
N ASP A 170 -3.86 14.65 22.90
CA ASP A 170 -3.51 15.33 24.15
C ASP A 170 -3.78 16.83 24.07
N LEU A 171 -3.53 17.45 22.91
CA LEU A 171 -3.88 18.85 22.68
C LEU A 171 -5.40 19.07 22.78
N LEU A 172 -6.20 18.15 22.25
CA LEU A 172 -7.66 18.22 22.36
C LEU A 172 -8.17 17.89 23.78
N ALA A 173 -7.47 17.01 24.51
CA ALA A 173 -7.84 16.60 25.87
C ALA A 173 -7.48 17.66 26.92
N SER A 174 -6.32 18.33 26.77
CA SER A 174 -5.87 19.43 27.62
C SER A 174 -6.82 20.62 27.60
N GLU A 175 -7.71 20.70 26.62
CA GLU A 175 -8.70 21.78 26.47
C GLU A 175 -10.07 21.43 27.06
N ARG A 176 -10.32 20.16 27.41
CA ARG A 176 -11.57 19.72 28.05
C ARG A 176 -11.55 19.87 29.58
N ILE A 177 -10.42 20.28 30.15
CA ILE A 177 -10.19 20.51 31.59
C ILE A 177 -10.18 22.01 31.86
#